data_AF-A0A521A3A1-F1
#
_entry.id   AF-A0A521A3A1-F1
#
_cell.length_a   1.000
_cell.length_b   1.000
_cell.length_c   1.000
_cell.angle_alpha   90.00
_cell.angle_beta   90.00
_cell.angle_gamma   90.00
#
_symmetry.space_group_name_H-M   'P 1'
#
loop_
_entity.id
_entity.type
_entity.pdbx_description
1 polymer ?
#
loop_
_entity_poly.entity_id
_entity_poly.type
_entity_poly.pdbx_seq_one_letter_code
_entity_poly.pdbx_strand_id
1 'polypeptide(L)'
;MKTDKHKDAELVKAYQSGNDLALAELVRRWHLTFCKKAHWILKDSELAKDIAQETWQTIMVKISDLHDPQRFGSWALRIVYSKSLDVIRKSARDSENYKSYAKDHRSLMASEPNKN
;
A
#
# COMPACT_ATOMS: atom_id res chain seq x y z
N MET A 1 14.04 -14.72 -1.07
CA MET A 1 14.72 -14.62 0.23
C MET A 1 13.78 -15.25 1.26
N LYS A 2 14.17 -16.38 1.87
CA LYS A 2 13.34 -17.04 2.89
C LYS A 2 13.35 -16.13 4.12
N THR A 3 12.20 -15.59 4.50
CA THR A 3 12.04 -14.78 5.71
C THR A 3 12.06 -15.72 6.91
N ASP A 4 13.14 -15.62 7.70
CA ASP A 4 13.25 -16.28 8.99
C ASP A 4 12.33 -15.58 9.99
N LYS A 5 11.21 -16.26 10.29
CA LYS A 5 10.17 -15.78 11.22
C LYS A 5 10.70 -15.59 12.64
N HIS A 6 11.67 -16.39 13.09
CA HIS A 6 12.26 -16.22 14.41
C HIS A 6 13.04 -14.92 14.48
N LYS A 7 13.88 -14.67 13.47
CA LYS A 7 14.62 -13.41 13.37
C LYS A 7 13.70 -12.19 13.23
N ASP A 8 12.61 -12.31 12.48
CA ASP A 8 11.61 -11.23 12.39
C ASP A 8 10.97 -10.95 13.76
N ALA A 9 10.59 -11.99 14.49
CA ALA A 9 10.01 -11.88 15.82
C ALA A 9 10.97 -11.22 16.82
N GLU A 10 12.26 -11.55 16.79
CA GLU A 10 13.27 -10.90 17.63
C GLU A 10 13.37 -9.39 17.35
N LEU A 11 13.41 -9.00 16.08
CA LEU A 11 13.51 -7.59 15.69
C LEU A 11 12.25 -6.80 16.09
N VAL A 12 11.08 -7.40 15.93
CA VAL A 12 9.81 -6.81 16.38
C VAL A 12 9.84 -6.56 17.89
N LYS A 13 10.24 -7.57 18.69
CA LYS A 13 10.35 -7.41 20.15
C LYS A 13 11.37 -6.35 20.54
N ALA A 14 12.52 -6.32 19.88
CA ALA A 14 13.55 -5.31 20.12
C ALA A 14 13.01 -3.90 19.83
N TYR A 15 12.31 -3.71 18.71
CA TYR A 15 11.69 -2.43 18.38
C TYR A 15 10.61 -2.04 19.40
N GLN A 16 9.74 -2.97 19.80
CA GLN A 16 8.73 -2.75 20.84
C GLN A 16 9.35 -2.35 22.20
N SER A 17 10.57 -2.78 22.49
CA SER A 17 11.34 -2.36 23.67
C SER A 17 12.10 -1.03 23.54
N GLY A 18 11.94 -0.32 22.41
CA GLY A 18 12.58 0.98 22.16
C GLY A 18 13.91 0.93 21.40
N ASN A 19 14.28 -0.21 20.80
CA ASN A 19 15.46 -0.28 19.94
C ASN A 19 15.11 0.07 18.49
N ASP A 20 15.28 1.35 18.12
CA ASP A 20 14.98 1.86 16.79
C ASP A 20 15.80 1.21 15.66
N LEU A 21 17.01 0.70 15.96
CA LEU A 21 17.84 0.02 14.95
C LEU A 21 17.20 -1.29 14.47
N ALA A 22 16.35 -1.91 15.29
CA ALA A 22 15.65 -3.13 14.90
C ALA A 22 14.65 -2.88 13.76
N LEU A 23 14.04 -1.68 13.70
CA LEU A 23 13.18 -1.29 12.59
C LEU A 23 13.96 -1.18 11.28
N ALA A 24 15.16 -0.59 11.31
CA ALA A 24 15.99 -0.47 10.11
C ALA A 24 16.31 -1.85 9.50
N GLU A 25 16.58 -2.85 10.33
CA GLU A 25 16.80 -4.22 9.86
C GLU A 25 15.51 -4.88 9.34
N LEU A 26 14.35 -4.64 9.98
CA LEU A 26 13.06 -5.08 9.42
C LEU A 26 12.83 -4.47 8.03
N VAL A 27 13.10 -3.18 7.85
CA VAL A 27 13.00 -2.48 6.56
C VAL A 27 13.90 -3.14 5.52
N ARG A 28 15.18 -3.35 5.85
CA ARG A 28 16.14 -3.99 4.95
C ARG A 28 15.68 -5.38 4.49
N ARG A 29 15.06 -6.15 5.38
CA ARG A 29 14.60 -7.52 5.09
C ARG A 29 13.29 -7.59 4.31
N TRP A 30 12.37 -6.66 4.57
CA TRP A 30 10.98 -6.75 4.08
C TRP A 30 10.60 -5.74 2.99
N HIS A 31 11.30 -4.62 2.87
CA HIS A 31 10.91 -3.54 1.95
C HIS A 31 10.79 -4.02 0.50
N LEU A 32 11.78 -4.77 0.00
CA LEU A 32 11.73 -5.33 -1.35
C LEU A 32 10.55 -6.31 -1.53
N THR A 33 10.20 -7.06 -0.49
CA THR A 33 9.05 -7.98 -0.51
C THR A 33 7.73 -7.22 -0.58
N PHE A 34 7.60 -6.09 0.13
CA PHE A 34 6.43 -5.22 0.05
C PHE A 34 6.30 -4.62 -1.34
N CYS A 35 7.38 -4.06 -1.91
CA CYS A 35 7.39 -3.54 -3.27
C CYS A 35 6.98 -4.61 -4.28
N LYS A 36 7.58 -5.81 -4.20
CA LYS A 36 7.22 -6.93 -5.11
C LYS A 36 5.77 -7.34 -4.98
N LYS A 37 5.23 -7.40 -3.76
CA LYS A 37 3.83 -7.79 -3.53
C LYS A 37 2.87 -6.72 -4.05
N ALA A 38 3.12 -5.45 -3.77
CA ALA A 38 2.31 -4.34 -4.28
C ALA A 38 2.37 -4.28 -5.81
N HIS A 39 3.57 -4.39 -6.40
CA HIS A 39 3.75 -4.41 -7.85
C HIS A 39 3.01 -5.57 -8.51
N TRP A 40 3.01 -6.76 -7.90
CA TRP A 40 2.25 -7.89 -8.44
C TRP A 40 0.74 -7.60 -8.51
N ILE A 41 0.20 -6.80 -7.59
CA ILE A 41 -1.22 -6.42 -7.53
C ILE A 41 -1.50 -5.25 -8.50
N LEU A 42 -0.68 -4.20 -8.46
CA LEU A 42 -0.94 -2.93 -9.14
C LEU A 42 -0.39 -2.86 -10.57
N LYS A 43 0.59 -3.70 -10.90
CA LYS A 43 1.35 -3.67 -12.17
C LYS A 43 2.03 -2.33 -12.47
N ASP A 44 2.26 -1.52 -11.43
CA ASP A 44 2.90 -0.22 -11.49
C ASP A 44 4.06 -0.19 -10.48
N SER A 45 5.25 0.28 -10.87
CA SER A 45 6.42 0.29 -10.00
C SER A 45 6.45 1.47 -9.03
N GLU A 46 5.95 2.63 -9.43
CA GLU A 46 5.96 3.83 -8.59
C GLU A 46 4.90 3.69 -7.50
N LEU A 47 3.67 3.32 -7.88
CA LEU A 47 2.62 3.03 -6.89
C LEU A 47 3.03 1.90 -5.93
N ALA A 48 3.80 0.92 -6.40
CA ALA A 48 4.29 -0.14 -5.53
C ALA A 48 5.29 0.36 -4.46
N LYS A 49 6.17 1.31 -4.81
CA LYS A 49 7.08 1.95 -3.86
C LYS A 49 6.30 2.78 -2.84
N ASP A 50 5.31 3.53 -3.29
CA ASP A 50 4.45 4.34 -2.43
C ASP A 50 3.70 3.46 -1.43
N ILE A 51 3.07 2.37 -1.89
CA ILE A 51 2.39 1.41 -1.01
C ILE A 51 3.36 0.80 0.01
N ALA A 52 4.58 0.48 -0.39
CA ALA A 52 5.58 -0.05 0.54
C ALA A 52 5.94 0.97 1.62
N GLN A 53 6.13 2.24 1.25
CA GLN A 53 6.39 3.32 2.21
C GLN A 53 5.21 3.55 3.16
N GLU A 54 3.99 3.67 2.65
CA GLU A 54 2.80 3.84 3.48
C GLU A 54 2.56 2.63 4.41
N THR A 55 2.91 1.44 3.94
CA THR A 55 2.87 0.23 4.76
C THR A 55 3.82 0.37 5.96
N TRP A 56 5.05 0.85 5.75
CA TRP A 56 5.99 1.10 6.85
C TRP A 56 5.49 2.16 7.84
N GLN A 57 4.88 3.24 7.35
CA GLN A 57 4.23 4.22 8.22
C GLN A 57 3.16 3.58 9.10
N THR A 58 2.32 2.71 8.50
CA THR A 58 1.29 1.98 9.24
C THR A 58 1.89 1.00 10.25
N ILE A 59 2.98 0.31 9.88
CA ILE A 59 3.69 -0.62 10.75
C ILE A 59 4.25 0.14 11.95
N MET A 60 4.98 1.24 11.76
CA MET A 60 5.57 2.02 12.86
C MET A 60 4.53 2.45 13.89
N VAL A 61 3.32 2.82 13.45
CA VAL A 61 2.23 3.21 14.34
C VAL A 61 1.63 2.02 15.10
N LYS A 62 1.55 0.84 14.47
CA LYS A 62 0.75 -0.30 14.98
C LYS A 62 1.56 -1.48 15.49
N ILE A 63 2.87 -1.49 15.28
CA ILE A 63 3.72 -2.64 15.63
C ILE A 63 3.78 -2.85 17.14
N SER A 64 3.58 -1.80 17.95
CA SER A 64 3.43 -1.92 19.41
C SER A 64 2.22 -2.76 19.82
N ASP A 65 1.16 -2.79 19.01
CA ASP A 65 -0.06 -3.57 19.26
C ASP A 65 0.05 -5.03 18.74
N LEU A 66 1.16 -5.39 18.09
CA LEU A 66 1.37 -6.73 17.57
C LEU A 66 1.78 -7.71 18.69
N HIS A 67 0.78 -8.33 19.32
CA HIS A 67 0.99 -9.28 20.43
C HIS A 67 1.76 -10.56 20.06
N ASP A 68 1.67 -11.02 18.82
CA ASP A 68 2.41 -12.20 18.33
C ASP A 68 3.44 -11.79 17.26
N PRO A 69 4.70 -11.50 17.67
CA PRO A 69 5.78 -11.13 16.76
C PRO A 69 6.04 -12.14 15.63
N GLN A 70 5.72 -13.43 15.80
CA GLN A 70 5.91 -14.43 14.73
C GLN A 70 4.97 -14.23 13.55
N ARG A 71 3.88 -13.46 13.73
CA ARG A 71 2.92 -13.14 12.68
C ARG A 71 3.29 -11.90 11.87
N PHE A 72 4.38 -11.21 12.21
CA PHE A 72 4.78 -9.96 11.56
C PHE A 72 4.69 -10.01 10.04
N GLY A 73 5.28 -11.02 9.41
CA GLY A 73 5.27 -11.15 7.96
C GLY A 73 3.86 -11.24 7.35
N SER A 74 3.00 -12.12 7.89
CA SER A 74 1.62 -12.25 7.41
C SER A 74 0.78 -11.00 7.69
N TRP A 75 0.97 -10.39 8.85
CA TRP A 75 0.27 -9.18 9.26
C TRP A 75 0.66 -8.00 8.35
N ALA A 76 1.95 -7.78 8.13
CA ALA A 76 2.45 -6.73 7.26
C ALA A 76 2.03 -6.90 5.80
N LEU A 77 2.09 -8.13 5.27
CA LEU A 77 1.61 -8.42 3.91
C LEU A 77 0.11 -8.17 3.74
N ARG A 78 -0.69 -8.35 4.81
CA ARG A 78 -2.11 -7.98 4.78
C ARG A 78 -2.30 -6.47 4.67
N ILE A 79 -1.45 -5.67 5.32
CA ILE A 79 -1.47 -4.21 5.18
C ILE A 79 -1.15 -3.80 3.74
N VAL A 80 -0.09 -4.36 3.13
CA VAL A 80 0.26 -4.14 1.72
C VAL A 80 -0.92 -4.44 0.81
N TYR A 81 -1.56 -5.60 1.01
CA TYR A 81 -2.69 -6.03 0.21
C TYR A 81 -3.88 -5.07 0.34
N SER A 82 -4.28 -4.73 1.56
CA SER A 82 -5.38 -3.79 1.80
C SER A 82 -5.15 -2.44 1.13
N LYS A 83 -3.96 -1.85 1.32
CA LYS A 83 -3.61 -0.57 0.69
C LYS A 83 -3.59 -0.65 -0.84
N SER A 84 -3.08 -1.74 -1.40
CA SER A 84 -3.10 -1.95 -2.85
C SER A 84 -4.54 -2.02 -3.39
N LEU A 85 -5.45 -2.69 -2.67
CA LEU A 85 -6.87 -2.70 -3.05
C LEU A 85 -7.51 -1.32 -2.98
N ASP A 86 -7.12 -0.50 -2.01
CA ASP A 86 -7.64 0.87 -1.88
C ASP A 86 -7.23 1.75 -3.08
N VAL A 87 -6.00 1.59 -3.57
CA VAL A 87 -5.54 2.23 -4.82
C VAL A 87 -6.38 1.79 -6.01
N ILE A 88 -6.62 0.48 -6.18
CA ILE A 88 -7.47 -0.04 -7.27
C ILE A 88 -8.88 0.55 -7.19
N ARG A 89 -9.49 0.55 -6.01
CA ARG A 89 -10.83 1.11 -5.80
C ARG A 89 -10.88 2.61 -6.10
N LYS A 90 -9.83 3.36 -5.74
CA LYS A 90 -9.73 4.79 -6.03
C LYS A 90 -9.63 5.03 -7.53
N SER A 91 -8.73 4.34 -8.22
CA SER A 91 -8.58 4.44 -9.68
C SER A 91 -9.87 4.11 -10.44
N ALA A 92 -10.61 3.09 -10.00
CA ALA A 92 -11.90 2.73 -10.60
C ALA A 92 -12.94 3.86 -10.44
N ARG A 93 -13.03 4.48 -9.26
CA ARG A 93 -13.92 5.62 -9.04
C ARG A 93 -13.53 6.85 -9.86
N ASP A 94 -12.23 7.15 -9.94
CA ASP A 94 -11.74 8.29 -10.70
C ASP A 94 -12.02 8.12 -12.21
N SER A 95 -11.89 6.90 -12.73
CA SER A 95 -12.26 6.56 -14.11
C SER A 95 -13.76 6.75 -14.38
N GLU A 96 -14.62 6.32 -13.45
CA GLU A 96 -16.07 6.47 -13.60
C GLU A 96 -16.50 7.94 -13.56
N ASN A 97 -15.94 8.71 -12.61
CA ASN A 97 -16.17 10.14 -12.52
C ASN A 97 -15.77 10.85 -13.82
N TYR A 98 -14.61 10.53 -14.37
CA TYR A 98 -14.15 11.09 -15.65
C TYR A 98 -15.12 10.79 -16.81
N LYS A 99 -15.64 9.57 -16.89
CA LYS A 99 -16.65 9.20 -17.91
C LYS A 99 -17.94 10.00 -17.73
N SER A 100 -18.40 10.20 -16.49
CA SER A 100 -19.57 11.03 -16.20
C SER A 100 -19.36 12.47 -16.69
N TYR A 101 -18.24 13.09 -16.32
CA TYR A 101 -17.90 14.44 -16.79
C TYR A 101 -17.86 14.55 -18.31
N ALA A 102 -17.23 13.58 -19.00
CA ALA A 102 -17.17 13.56 -20.45
C ALA A 102 -18.55 13.41 -21.11
N LYS A 103 -19.46 12.63 -20.51
CA LYS A 103 -20.84 12.45 -20.98
C LYS A 103 -21.66 13.73 -20.79
N ASP A 104 -21.58 14.34 -19.62
CA ASP A 104 -22.31 15.57 -19.30
C ASP A 104 -21.84 16.73 -20.19
N HIS A 105 -20.53 16.87 -20.39
CA HIS A 105 -19.96 17.90 -21.26
C HIS A 105 -20.30 17.70 -22.75
N ARG A 106 -20.33 16.46 -23.23
CA ARG A 106 -20.80 16.13 -24.58
C ARG A 106 -22.28 16.47 -24.77
N SER A 107 -23.11 16.23 -23.77
CA SER A 107 -24.54 16.57 -23.80
C SER A 107 -24.77 18.08 -23.84
N LEU A 108 -23.93 18.88 -23.16
CA LEU A 108 -23.98 20.34 -23.20
C LEU A 108 -23.61 20.88 -24.59
N MET A 109 -22.53 20.38 -25.20
CA MET A 109 -22.07 20.81 -26.53
C MET A 109 -23.03 20.41 -27.66
N ALA A 110 -23.75 19.29 -27.54
CA ALA A 110 -24.74 18.86 -28.54
C ALA A 110 -26.04 19.67 -28.51
N SER A 111 -26.23 20.53 -27.50
CA SER A 111 -27.40 21.38 -27.33
C SER A 111 -27.19 22.83 -27.76
N GLU A 112 -25.98 23.19 -28.23
CA GLU A 112 -25.74 24.53 -28.77
C GLU A 112 -26.42 24.69 -30.14
N PRO A 113 -27.35 25.66 -30.30
CA PRO A 113 -27.91 25.95 -31.60
C PRO A 113 -26.81 26.48 -32.53
N ASN A 114 -26.71 25.87 -33.71
CA ASN A 114 -25.78 26.26 -34.77
C ASN A 114 -25.94 27.77 -35.04
N LYS A 115 -24.95 28.57 -34.61
CA LYS A 115 -24.89 30.00 -34.91
C LYS A 115 -24.46 30.14 -36.38
N ASN A 116 -25.47 30.17 -37.24
CA ASN A 116 -25.37 30.49 -38.65
C ASN A 116 -25.21 32.01 -38.86
#